data_AF-A0A3A9F197-F1
#
_entry.id   AF-A0A3A9F197-F1
#
_cell.length_a   1.000
_cell.length_b   1.000
_cell.length_c   1.000
_cell.angle_alpha   90.00
_cell.angle_beta   90.00
_cell.angle_gamma   90.00
#
_symmetry.space_group_name_H-M   'P 1'
#
loop_
_entity.id
_entity.type
_entity.pdbx_description
1 polymer ?
#
loop_
_entity_poly.entity_id
_entity_poly.type
_entity_poly.pdbx_seq_one_letter_code
_entity_poly.pdbx_strand_id
1 'polypeptide(L)'
;MSLFERKNFSHMVWLIIPCLLLSGCAGRASEESAFTAETLGLTPDFSYERKAERPNIQVNCRGYLPKSAKIAIFLEEELPESFQVVEKDTGECVYEGRVRSQERMEDGTFIGYGNFTDLEEEGNYYIRTDKIGCSYYFMIGKDAYLETALEYGSIIEENTSEETVEICETISYLLTAYEMYPGLILQIWEPDTAGDGAEGVRSEQFFQMLRRKTDLLLSLQDERTGGIYAEAGVPSEKDQAADREIDAEATAAFAGTMAKYSYLYQEYDLDYANICLKAAAKAWRYLDSLQTGSAGKFYAAAELYRASNEIIYHNYILQNQEFLLEQEEDFYLLMAKVTYLLTRRKVDHDLCGRLIEDLMRGAEDIAKASRDGIFLVQNKKTDVILWNMTRIALANYAIMNFEYVTVIENSVHYLMGRNEKAEMLLRNPGDREAARMLFLLSVMEEERRIIEDSNVDVEEE
;
A
#
# COMPACT_ATOMS: atom_id res chain seq x y z
N MET A 1 -38.84 -0.21 -40.39
CA MET A 1 -39.01 -0.09 -41.85
C MET A 1 -37.64 0.24 -42.43
N SER A 2 -37.12 -0.72 -43.22
CA SER A 2 -35.88 -0.79 -44.05
C SER A 2 -34.66 0.09 -43.71
N LEU A 3 -33.50 -0.49 -43.37
CA LEU A 3 -32.54 -1.17 -44.27
C LEU A 3 -32.02 -0.28 -45.40
N PHE A 4 -30.72 0.05 -45.41
CA PHE A 4 -29.76 -0.48 -46.40
C PHE A 4 -28.35 0.12 -46.21
N GLU A 5 -27.38 -0.75 -45.93
CA GLU A 5 -25.97 -0.57 -46.25
C GLU A 5 -25.76 -0.54 -47.77
N ARG A 6 -24.73 0.15 -48.28
CA ARG A 6 -23.76 -0.49 -49.21
C ARG A 6 -22.55 0.39 -49.55
N LYS A 7 -21.41 -0.12 -49.10
CA LYS A 7 -20.07 -0.09 -49.71
C LYS A 7 -20.08 -0.32 -51.24
N ASN A 8 -19.19 0.37 -51.97
CA ASN A 8 -18.05 -0.18 -52.75
C ASN A 8 -17.76 0.46 -54.14
N PHE A 9 -16.46 0.77 -54.30
CA PHE A 9 -15.59 0.55 -55.46
C PHE A 9 -15.76 1.32 -56.78
N SER A 10 -14.75 2.17 -57.04
CA SER A 10 -13.78 2.08 -58.15
C SER A 10 -14.29 2.04 -59.60
N HIS A 11 -13.97 3.09 -60.39
CA HIS A 11 -13.03 3.01 -61.55
C HIS A 11 -13.08 4.27 -62.43
N MET A 12 -11.97 5.02 -62.48
CA MET A 12 -11.40 5.77 -63.63
C MET A 12 -10.19 6.54 -63.07
N VAL A 13 -9.00 5.96 -62.89
CA VAL A 13 -8.00 5.60 -63.91
C VAL A 13 -7.98 6.58 -65.09
N TRP A 14 -6.94 7.40 -65.14
CA TRP A 14 -6.17 7.94 -66.28
C TRP A 14 -5.23 8.97 -65.61
N LEU A 15 -3.91 9.05 -65.73
CA LEU A 15 -2.86 8.39 -66.51
C LEU A 15 -1.52 8.88 -65.89
N ILE A 16 -0.50 8.02 -65.89
CA ILE A 16 0.93 8.37 -66.07
C ILE A 16 1.69 9.03 -64.88
N ILE A 17 2.47 8.18 -64.21
CA ILE A 17 3.79 8.38 -63.52
C ILE A 17 4.89 8.47 -64.63
N PRO A 18 6.14 9.03 -64.49
CA PRO A 18 6.90 9.51 -63.31
C PRO A 18 7.72 10.83 -63.49
N CYS A 19 8.46 11.18 -62.42
CA CYS A 19 9.83 11.72 -62.39
C CYS A 19 10.09 13.24 -62.46
N LEU A 20 10.60 13.72 -61.31
CA LEU A 20 11.82 14.54 -61.15
C LEU A 20 11.91 15.93 -61.82
N LEU A 21 12.17 16.90 -60.92
CA LEU A 21 12.81 18.22 -61.09
C LEU A 21 11.91 19.46 -61.21
N LEU A 22 12.20 20.39 -60.26
CA LEU A 22 12.11 21.85 -60.31
C LEU A 22 10.73 22.52 -60.17
N SER A 23 10.49 23.09 -58.99
CA SER A 23 10.34 24.55 -58.82
C SER A 23 9.97 24.92 -57.37
N GLY A 24 10.96 25.40 -56.62
CA GLY A 24 10.76 26.23 -55.44
C GLY A 24 11.31 27.63 -55.75
N CYS A 25 10.60 28.68 -55.33
CA CYS A 25 11.15 30.02 -55.19
C CYS A 25 10.47 30.73 -54.03
N ALA A 26 11.31 31.31 -53.18
CA ALA A 26 11.03 31.90 -51.88
C ALA A 26 10.57 33.36 -51.94
N GLY A 27 9.85 33.81 -50.90
CA GLY A 27 9.53 35.20 -50.61
C GLY A 27 9.44 35.43 -49.10
N ARG A 28 10.18 36.43 -48.61
CA ARG A 28 10.68 36.66 -47.23
C ARG A 28 9.65 37.10 -46.18
N ALA A 29 9.91 36.70 -44.94
CA ALA A 29 9.33 37.22 -43.69
C ALA A 29 10.11 38.44 -43.17
N SER A 30 9.40 39.28 -42.40
CA SER A 30 9.80 40.55 -41.80
C SER A 30 10.74 40.42 -40.60
N GLU A 31 11.50 41.49 -40.38
CA GLU A 31 12.53 41.68 -39.35
C GLU A 31 12.00 41.62 -37.90
N GLU A 32 12.65 40.78 -37.07
CA GLU A 32 12.71 40.95 -35.62
C GLU A 32 14.14 41.34 -35.22
N SER A 33 14.22 42.38 -34.42
CA SER A 33 15.45 42.99 -33.89
C SER A 33 16.23 41.98 -33.03
N ALA A 34 17.38 41.53 -33.52
CA ALA A 34 18.29 40.67 -32.76
C ALA A 34 19.00 41.49 -31.66
N PHE A 35 18.73 41.14 -30.40
CA PHE A 35 19.59 41.51 -29.28
C PHE A 35 20.87 40.65 -29.39
N THR A 36 21.91 41.19 -30.01
CA THR A 36 23.21 40.52 -30.08
C THR A 36 23.88 40.64 -28.71
N ALA A 37 23.69 39.65 -27.85
CA ALA A 37 24.61 39.43 -26.75
C ALA A 37 26.00 39.18 -27.36
N GLU A 38 26.97 40.03 -27.06
CA GLU A 38 28.38 39.77 -27.36
C GLU A 38 28.80 38.54 -26.55
N THR A 39 28.64 37.36 -27.14
CA THR A 39 29.29 36.15 -26.66
C THR A 39 30.78 36.29 -26.94
N LEU A 40 31.64 36.09 -25.94
CA LEU A 40 33.11 36.11 -26.00
C LEU A 40 33.74 35.04 -26.92
N GLY A 41 33.10 34.69 -28.04
CA GLY A 41 33.56 33.67 -28.97
C GLY A 41 33.42 32.24 -28.47
N LEU A 42 32.68 32.01 -27.39
CA LEU A 42 32.39 30.68 -26.85
C LEU A 42 30.97 30.27 -27.23
N THR A 43 30.84 29.10 -27.84
CA THR A 43 29.55 28.44 -28.01
C THR A 43 29.00 28.12 -26.62
N PRO A 44 27.77 28.53 -26.27
CA PRO A 44 27.21 28.22 -24.96
C PRO A 44 27.12 26.70 -24.80
N ASP A 45 27.86 26.19 -23.83
CA ASP A 45 27.78 24.80 -23.40
C ASP A 45 26.64 24.67 -22.41
N PHE A 46 25.52 24.10 -22.86
CA PHE A 46 24.35 23.85 -22.03
C PHE A 46 24.42 22.48 -21.32
N SER A 47 25.56 21.79 -21.35
CA SER A 47 25.77 20.55 -20.59
C SER A 47 26.11 20.84 -19.13
N TYR A 48 25.20 21.47 -18.39
CA TYR A 48 25.28 21.49 -16.93
C TYR A 48 24.25 20.51 -16.35
N GLU A 49 24.72 19.52 -15.62
CA GLU A 49 23.88 18.70 -14.75
C GLU A 49 23.63 19.49 -13.46
N ARG A 50 22.44 20.07 -13.32
CA ARG A 50 22.00 20.62 -12.03
C ARG A 50 21.81 19.43 -11.08
N LYS A 51 22.68 19.27 -10.08
CA LYS A 51 22.42 18.36 -8.96
C LYS A 51 21.09 18.76 -8.32
N ALA A 52 20.21 17.78 -8.08
CA ALA A 52 19.00 18.02 -7.33
C ALA A 52 19.39 18.46 -5.91
N GLU A 53 19.09 19.72 -5.56
CA GLU A 53 19.18 20.20 -4.19
C GLU A 53 18.05 19.56 -3.39
N ARG A 54 18.41 18.91 -2.28
CA ARG A 54 17.47 18.26 -1.37
C ARG A 54 17.46 19.04 -0.07
N PRO A 55 16.29 19.22 0.57
CA PRO A 55 16.26 19.89 1.85
C PRO A 55 16.98 19.05 2.89
N ASN A 56 17.67 19.74 3.79
CA ASN A 56 18.32 19.15 4.98
C ASN A 56 17.35 19.09 6.18
N ILE A 57 16.06 19.31 5.93
CA ILE A 57 14.97 19.23 6.90
C ILE A 57 13.96 18.19 6.41
N GLN A 58 13.98 17.02 7.05
CA GLN A 58 13.19 15.86 6.67
C GLN A 58 11.88 15.81 7.42
N VAL A 59 10.80 15.72 6.64
CA VAL A 59 9.41 15.71 7.07
C VAL A 59 8.65 14.64 6.31
N ASN A 60 7.47 14.25 6.79
CA ASN A 60 6.52 13.53 5.96
C ASN A 60 5.99 14.50 4.89
N CYS A 61 6.32 14.27 3.62
CA CYS A 61 5.95 15.16 2.52
C CYS A 61 4.46 15.10 2.15
N ARG A 62 3.71 14.14 2.67
CA ARG A 62 2.24 14.08 2.51
C ARG A 62 1.54 14.79 3.65
N GLY A 63 1.99 14.58 4.88
CA GLY A 63 1.50 15.34 6.01
C GLY A 63 1.42 14.56 7.32
N TYR A 64 0.69 15.17 8.25
CA TYR A 64 0.47 14.69 9.60
C TYR A 64 -0.99 14.84 9.98
N LEU A 65 -1.49 13.91 10.80
CA LEU A 65 -2.82 14.05 11.38
C LEU A 65 -2.78 15.03 12.57
N PRO A 66 -3.85 15.82 12.80
CA PRO A 66 -3.87 16.88 13.83
C PRO A 66 -3.44 16.43 15.23
N LYS A 67 -3.87 15.25 15.70
CA LYS A 67 -3.56 14.75 17.06
C LYS A 67 -2.41 13.73 17.10
N SER A 68 -1.75 13.48 15.97
CA SER A 68 -0.63 12.54 15.89
C SER A 68 0.71 13.22 16.12
N ALA A 69 1.73 12.41 16.43
CA ALA A 69 3.08 12.89 16.69
C ALA A 69 3.72 13.49 15.43
N LYS A 70 4.24 14.71 15.55
CA LYS A 70 4.84 15.46 14.42
C LYS A 70 6.29 15.77 14.71
N ILE A 71 7.18 15.14 13.94
CA ILE A 71 8.63 15.23 14.12
C ILE A 71 9.28 15.55 12.77
N ALA A 72 10.18 16.54 12.81
CA ALA A 72 11.11 16.86 11.74
C ALA A 72 12.55 16.50 12.14
N ILE A 73 13.33 16.05 11.16
CA ILE A 73 14.73 15.65 11.35
C ILE A 73 15.63 16.60 10.56
N PHE A 74 16.59 17.21 11.24
CA PHE A 74 17.52 18.20 10.70
C PHE A 74 18.89 17.55 10.52
N LEU A 75 19.48 17.69 9.33
CA LEU A 75 20.76 17.06 8.96
C LEU A 75 21.73 18.14 8.49
N GLU A 76 22.65 18.59 9.34
CA GLU A 76 23.63 19.61 8.95
C GLU A 76 24.92 19.53 9.79
N GLU A 77 26.03 20.08 9.29
CA GLU A 77 27.27 20.24 10.08
C GLU A 77 27.10 21.15 11.30
N GLU A 78 26.17 22.12 11.22
CA GLU A 78 25.83 23.03 12.31
C GLU A 78 24.30 23.18 12.42
N LEU A 79 23.73 22.55 13.44
CA LEU A 79 22.28 22.61 13.68
C LEU A 79 21.85 24.00 14.17
N PRO A 80 20.68 24.51 13.74
CA PRO A 80 20.06 25.70 14.30
C PRO A 80 19.52 25.39 15.71
N GLU A 81 19.39 26.41 16.55
CA GLU A 81 18.83 26.24 17.90
C GLU A 81 17.29 26.08 17.88
N SER A 82 16.65 26.67 16.88
CA SER A 82 15.20 26.72 16.73
C SER A 82 14.79 26.56 15.26
N PHE A 83 13.51 26.25 15.07
CA PHE A 83 12.85 26.18 13.77
C PHE A 83 11.47 26.83 13.84
N GLN A 84 10.98 27.28 12.70
CA GLN A 84 9.65 27.86 12.55
C GLN A 84 8.81 26.97 11.65
N VAL A 85 7.53 26.75 12.00
CA VAL A 85 6.53 26.22 11.07
C VAL A 85 5.77 27.42 10.50
N VAL A 86 5.75 27.50 9.18
CA VAL A 86 5.23 28.64 8.43
C VAL A 86 4.08 28.17 7.57
N GLU A 87 2.95 28.88 7.64
CA GLU A 87 1.80 28.63 6.78
C GLU A 87 2.12 29.07 5.34
N LYS A 88 1.76 28.23 4.37
CA LYS A 88 2.22 28.31 2.99
C LYS A 88 1.72 29.57 2.26
N ASP A 89 0.47 29.96 2.44
CA ASP A 89 -0.16 31.00 1.62
C ASP A 89 0.04 32.42 2.17
N THR A 90 0.03 32.57 3.49
CA THR A 90 0.22 33.81 4.24
C THR A 90 1.69 34.10 4.54
N GLY A 91 2.52 33.07 4.65
CA GLY A 91 3.90 33.18 5.12
C GLY A 91 4.02 33.49 6.62
N GLU A 92 2.92 33.37 7.38
CA GLU A 92 2.89 33.60 8.83
C GLU A 92 3.56 32.45 9.58
N CYS A 93 4.39 32.80 10.58
CA CYS A 93 4.94 31.83 11.51
C CYS A 93 3.86 31.45 12.52
N VAL A 94 3.38 30.22 12.47
CA VAL A 94 2.30 29.72 13.35
C VAL A 94 2.82 28.91 14.53
N TYR A 95 4.08 28.46 14.47
CA TYR A 95 4.70 27.69 15.56
C TYR A 95 6.22 27.89 15.58
N GLU A 96 6.81 27.99 16.76
CA GLU A 96 8.26 27.99 16.97
C GLU A 96 8.67 26.83 17.87
N GLY A 97 9.61 26.02 17.39
CA GLY A 97 10.14 24.86 18.11
C GLY A 97 11.63 24.94 18.33
N ARG A 98 12.14 24.09 19.24
CA ARG A 98 13.59 23.93 19.47
C ARG A 98 14.10 22.67 18.81
N VAL A 99 15.28 22.76 18.22
CA VAL A 99 15.99 21.59 17.70
C VAL A 99 16.80 20.97 18.83
N ARG A 100 16.57 19.69 19.09
CA ARG A 100 17.34 18.90 20.06
C ARG A 100 18.37 18.06 19.30
N SER A 101 19.66 18.36 19.52
CA SER A 101 20.78 17.59 18.97
C SER A 101 20.92 16.29 19.74
N GLN A 102 21.15 15.17 19.04
CA GLN A 102 21.34 13.88 19.69
C GLN A 102 22.63 13.19 19.25
N GLU A 103 22.82 13.03 17.93
CA GLU A 103 23.89 12.18 17.39
C GLU A 103 24.66 12.88 16.28
N ARG A 104 25.91 12.44 16.10
CA ARG A 104 26.78 12.86 15.01
C ARG A 104 27.10 11.65 14.15
N MET A 105 26.84 11.77 12.85
CA MET A 105 27.13 10.75 11.85
C MET A 105 28.65 10.65 11.60
N GLU A 106 29.08 9.54 11.03
CA GLU A 106 30.51 9.29 10.73
C GLU A 106 31.12 10.31 9.78
N ASP A 107 30.31 10.90 8.90
CA ASP A 107 30.71 11.94 7.94
C ASP A 107 30.82 13.34 8.56
N GLY A 108 30.47 13.50 9.83
CA GLY A 108 30.53 14.76 10.56
C GLY A 108 29.21 15.51 10.69
N THR A 109 28.15 15.07 10.00
CA THR A 109 26.80 15.66 10.04
C THR A 109 26.14 15.45 11.40
N PHE A 110 25.52 16.48 11.98
CA PHE A 110 24.71 16.35 13.18
C PHE A 110 23.24 16.06 12.83
N ILE A 111 22.61 15.27 13.71
CA ILE A 111 21.18 14.95 13.64
C ILE A 111 20.45 15.69 14.74
N GLY A 112 19.51 16.54 14.33
CA GLY A 112 18.61 17.28 15.19
C GLY A 112 17.16 16.80 15.05
N TYR A 113 16.40 16.86 16.12
CA TYR A 113 14.96 16.56 16.12
C TYR A 113 14.16 17.78 16.56
N GLY A 114 13.09 18.08 15.83
CA GLY A 114 12.13 19.11 16.17
C GLY A 114 10.74 18.51 16.30
N ASN A 115 10.11 18.68 17.46
CA ASN A 115 8.74 18.28 17.71
C ASN A 115 7.81 19.51 17.57
N PHE A 116 6.76 19.35 16.77
CA PHE A 116 5.71 20.34 16.54
C PHE A 116 4.32 19.70 16.65
N THR A 117 4.19 18.71 17.54
CA THR A 117 2.96 17.95 17.75
C THR A 117 1.82 18.84 18.22
N ASP A 118 2.12 19.87 19.02
CA ASP A 118 1.15 20.84 19.54
C ASP A 118 0.47 21.69 18.45
N LEU A 119 0.98 21.71 17.22
CA LEU A 119 0.32 22.34 16.08
C LEU A 119 -0.72 21.37 15.50
N GLU A 120 -1.99 21.62 15.79
CA GLU A 120 -3.12 20.81 15.32
C GLU A 120 -3.97 21.48 14.24
N GLU A 121 -3.76 22.78 14.00
CA GLU A 121 -4.53 23.56 13.02
C GLU A 121 -4.37 22.97 11.61
N GLU A 122 -5.48 22.79 10.91
CA GLU A 122 -5.45 22.25 9.56
C GLU A 122 -4.93 23.29 8.57
N GLY A 123 -4.03 22.87 7.68
CA GLY A 123 -3.42 23.77 6.72
C GLY A 123 -2.23 23.17 5.99
N ASN A 124 -1.62 23.99 5.13
CA ASN A 124 -0.42 23.64 4.40
C ASN A 124 0.76 24.43 4.98
N TYR A 125 1.83 23.72 5.31
CA TYR A 125 2.95 24.29 6.05
C TYR A 125 4.28 23.88 5.45
N TYR A 126 5.33 24.59 5.87
CA TYR A 126 6.72 24.16 5.73
C TYR A 126 7.52 24.59 6.95
N ILE A 127 8.63 23.90 7.20
CA ILE A 127 9.57 24.28 8.24
C ILE A 127 10.64 25.19 7.64
N ARG A 128 10.97 26.27 8.34
CA ARG A 128 12.02 27.23 7.99
C ARG A 128 13.02 27.37 9.13
N THR A 129 14.29 27.48 8.77
CA THR A 129 15.39 27.81 9.67
C THR A 129 16.32 28.84 9.02
N ASP A 130 17.03 29.62 9.84
CA ASP A 130 17.93 30.65 9.35
C ASP A 130 19.22 30.08 8.71
N LYS A 131 19.62 28.85 9.10
CA LYS A 131 20.89 28.22 8.69
C LYS A 131 20.74 27.12 7.63
N ILE A 132 19.72 26.26 7.77
CA ILE A 132 19.54 25.05 6.94
C ILE A 132 18.59 25.31 5.76
N GLY A 133 17.80 26.38 5.81
CA GLY A 133 16.80 26.70 4.79
C GLY A 133 15.43 26.12 5.13
N CYS A 134 14.75 25.54 4.12
CA CYS A 134 13.35 25.13 4.21
C CYS A 134 13.15 23.63 3.96
N SER A 135 12.14 23.03 4.60
CA SER A 135 11.64 21.69 4.25
C SER A 135 10.80 21.72 2.97
N TYR A 136 10.38 20.55 2.50
CA TYR A 136 9.21 20.46 1.61
C TYR A 136 7.94 20.91 2.31
N TYR A 137 6.92 21.25 1.51
CA TYR A 137 5.57 21.48 2.00
C TYR A 137 4.95 20.17 2.49
N PHE A 138 4.11 20.28 3.51
CA PHE A 138 3.31 19.18 4.05
C PHE A 138 1.96 19.71 4.56
N MET A 139 0.97 18.83 4.61
CA MET A 139 -0.34 19.14 5.17
C MET A 139 -0.41 18.75 6.65
N ILE A 140 -1.14 19.51 7.45
CA ILE A 140 -1.73 19.03 8.70
C ILE A 140 -3.23 19.00 8.47
N GLY A 141 -3.87 17.85 8.68
CA GLY A 141 -5.31 17.73 8.44
C GLY A 141 -5.81 16.30 8.54
N LYS A 142 -7.10 16.12 8.75
CA LYS A 142 -7.72 14.79 8.84
C LYS A 142 -7.51 13.98 7.56
N ASP A 143 -7.51 14.65 6.40
CA ASP A 143 -7.32 14.01 5.10
C ASP A 143 -5.85 13.90 4.67
N ALA A 144 -4.88 14.01 5.59
CA ALA A 144 -3.43 13.98 5.30
C ALA A 144 -2.99 12.80 4.43
N TYR A 145 -3.65 11.65 4.58
CA TYR A 145 -3.33 10.44 3.85
C TYR A 145 -4.35 10.06 2.78
N LEU A 146 -5.48 10.78 2.68
CA LEU A 146 -6.57 10.43 1.78
C LEU A 146 -6.14 10.49 0.31
N GLU A 147 -5.43 11.55 -0.10
CA GLU A 147 -4.94 11.68 -1.48
C GLU A 147 -4.03 10.50 -1.85
N THR A 148 -3.07 10.16 -0.97
CA THR A 148 -2.17 9.02 -1.22
C THR A 148 -2.92 7.69 -1.23
N ALA A 149 -3.93 7.54 -0.37
CA ALA A 149 -4.76 6.35 -0.35
C ALA A 149 -5.59 6.20 -1.64
N LEU A 150 -6.13 7.30 -2.18
CA LEU A 150 -6.84 7.31 -3.46
C LEU A 150 -5.90 7.01 -4.64
N GLU A 151 -4.68 7.54 -4.63
CA GLU A 151 -3.63 7.21 -5.60
C GLU A 151 -3.35 5.70 -5.60
N TYR A 152 -3.13 5.11 -4.42
CA TYR A 152 -2.87 3.67 -4.27
C TYR A 152 -4.08 2.81 -4.61
N GLY A 153 -5.29 3.24 -4.28
CA GLY A 153 -6.52 2.57 -4.71
C GLY A 153 -6.64 2.52 -6.23
N SER A 154 -6.33 3.63 -6.91
CA SER A 154 -6.32 3.71 -8.38
C SER A 154 -5.30 2.78 -9.02
N ILE A 155 -4.07 2.72 -8.45
CA ILE A 155 -3.02 1.79 -8.90
C ILE A 155 -3.53 0.34 -8.84
N ILE A 156 -4.15 -0.05 -7.72
CA ILE A 156 -4.68 -1.41 -7.51
C ILE A 156 -5.80 -1.74 -8.50
N GLU A 157 -6.65 -0.77 -8.85
CA GLU A 157 -7.73 -0.96 -9.81
C GLU A 157 -7.24 -1.12 -11.25
N GLU A 158 -6.28 -0.29 -11.65
CA GLU A 158 -5.80 -0.21 -13.03
C GLU A 158 -4.81 -1.32 -13.36
N ASN A 159 -3.99 -1.71 -12.38
CA ASN A 159 -3.00 -2.75 -12.55
C ASN A 159 -3.52 -4.11 -12.10
N THR A 160 -2.94 -5.16 -12.64
CA THR A 160 -3.09 -6.52 -12.14
C THR A 160 -1.79 -7.25 -12.43
N SER A 161 -1.14 -7.75 -11.37
CA SER A 161 0.08 -8.54 -11.49
C SER A 161 -0.11 -9.74 -12.42
N GLU A 162 0.97 -10.14 -13.10
CA GLU A 162 1.00 -11.36 -13.91
C GLU A 162 1.17 -12.61 -13.02
N GLU A 163 1.57 -12.45 -11.75
CA GLU A 163 1.76 -13.53 -10.80
C GLU A 163 0.52 -13.76 -9.93
N THR A 164 -0.02 -14.98 -9.94
CA THR A 164 -1.24 -15.32 -9.20
C THR A 164 -1.07 -15.17 -7.69
N VAL A 165 0.13 -15.47 -7.17
CA VAL A 165 0.46 -15.30 -5.74
C VAL A 165 0.35 -13.83 -5.33
N GLU A 166 0.84 -12.89 -6.15
CA GLU A 166 0.76 -11.46 -5.85
C GLU A 166 -0.66 -10.90 -5.93
N ILE A 167 -1.48 -11.41 -6.87
CA ILE A 167 -2.91 -11.07 -6.92
C ILE A 167 -3.60 -11.53 -5.62
N CYS A 168 -3.35 -12.77 -5.19
CA CYS A 168 -3.91 -13.34 -3.97
C CYS A 168 -3.48 -12.54 -2.73
N GLU A 169 -2.20 -12.18 -2.64
CA GLU A 169 -1.66 -11.39 -1.55
C GLU A 169 -2.28 -9.99 -1.50
N THR A 170 -2.39 -9.31 -2.65
CA THR A 170 -3.03 -7.99 -2.78
C THR A 170 -4.47 -8.02 -2.27
N ILE A 171 -5.27 -8.99 -2.74
CA ILE A 171 -6.66 -9.16 -2.28
C ILE A 171 -6.70 -9.47 -0.79
N SER A 172 -5.79 -10.31 -0.30
CA SER A 172 -5.74 -10.69 1.11
C SER A 172 -5.42 -9.51 2.04
N TYR A 173 -4.50 -8.61 1.65
CA TYR A 173 -4.26 -7.36 2.39
C TYR A 173 -5.49 -6.46 2.41
N LEU A 174 -6.14 -6.24 1.26
CA LEU A 174 -7.34 -5.39 1.16
C LEU A 174 -8.49 -5.94 2.00
N LEU A 175 -8.73 -7.25 1.94
CA LEU A 175 -9.74 -7.91 2.77
C LEU A 175 -9.39 -7.85 4.26
N THR A 176 -8.10 -7.88 4.60
CA THR A 176 -7.64 -7.74 6.00
C THR A 176 -7.82 -6.31 6.50
N ALA A 177 -7.49 -5.31 5.67
CA ALA A 177 -7.74 -3.91 5.97
C ALA A 177 -9.24 -3.66 6.13
N TYR A 178 -10.08 -4.17 5.23
CA TYR A 178 -11.54 -4.08 5.34
C TYR A 178 -12.08 -4.75 6.62
N GLU A 179 -11.59 -5.94 6.96
CA GLU A 179 -12.04 -6.69 8.13
C GLU A 179 -11.66 -6.01 9.45
N MET A 180 -10.48 -5.40 9.53
CA MET A 180 -9.93 -4.85 10.76
C MET A 180 -10.15 -3.34 10.91
N TYR A 181 -9.99 -2.58 9.83
CA TYR A 181 -9.94 -1.12 9.78
C TYR A 181 -10.70 -0.59 8.54
N PRO A 182 -12.03 -0.79 8.45
CA PRO A 182 -12.80 -0.54 7.23
C PRO A 182 -12.84 0.93 6.82
N GLY A 183 -12.62 1.88 7.73
CA GLY A 183 -12.87 3.31 7.52
C GLY A 183 -12.27 3.88 6.25
N LEU A 184 -10.95 3.75 6.08
CA LEU A 184 -10.24 4.30 4.91
C LEU A 184 -10.58 3.52 3.63
N ILE A 185 -10.71 2.20 3.72
CA ILE A 185 -11.08 1.35 2.56
C ILE A 185 -12.45 1.76 2.02
N LEU A 186 -13.43 1.94 2.89
CA LEU A 186 -14.76 2.41 2.50
C LEU A 186 -14.72 3.85 1.96
N GLN A 187 -13.85 4.72 2.48
CA GLN A 187 -13.74 6.07 1.95
C GLN A 187 -13.19 6.12 0.51
N ILE A 188 -12.28 5.20 0.15
CA ILE A 188 -11.72 5.09 -1.21
C ILE A 188 -12.79 4.62 -2.20
N TRP A 189 -13.49 3.53 -1.85
CA TRP A 189 -14.37 2.83 -2.79
C TRP A 189 -15.87 3.09 -2.58
N GLU A 190 -16.27 3.74 -1.50
CA GLU A 190 -17.67 4.04 -1.15
C GLU A 190 -17.88 5.49 -0.69
N PRO A 191 -17.35 6.50 -1.41
CA PRO A 191 -17.31 7.89 -0.95
C PRO A 191 -18.70 8.50 -0.71
N ASP A 192 -19.72 8.04 -1.45
CA ASP A 192 -21.10 8.56 -1.36
C ASP A 192 -21.85 8.10 -0.09
N THR A 193 -21.29 7.15 0.69
CA THR A 193 -21.90 6.65 1.93
C THR A 193 -21.47 7.43 3.18
N ALA A 194 -20.47 8.30 3.07
CA ALA A 194 -19.90 9.05 4.19
C ALA A 194 -20.75 10.25 4.67
N GLY A 195 -21.93 10.48 4.09
CA GLY A 195 -22.66 11.75 4.22
C GLY A 195 -24.13 11.70 4.66
N ASP A 196 -24.75 10.54 4.85
CA ASP A 196 -26.14 10.53 5.33
C ASP A 196 -26.42 9.30 6.21
N GLY A 197 -27.00 9.54 7.38
CA GLY A 197 -27.32 8.56 8.43
C GLY A 197 -28.43 7.57 8.05
N ALA A 198 -28.42 7.08 6.82
CA ALA A 198 -29.26 5.98 6.39
C ALA A 198 -28.57 4.66 6.74
N GLU A 199 -28.85 4.16 7.94
CA GLU A 199 -28.64 2.76 8.30
C GLU A 199 -29.18 1.86 7.17
N GLY A 200 -28.30 1.17 6.44
CA GLY A 200 -28.68 -0.04 5.72
C GLY A 200 -28.30 -0.19 4.25
N VAL A 201 -27.60 0.75 3.60
CA VAL A 201 -27.02 0.49 2.27
C VAL A 201 -25.51 0.42 2.40
N ARG A 202 -25.01 -0.76 2.79
CA ARG A 202 -23.59 -1.08 2.61
C ARG A 202 -23.33 -1.05 1.11
N SER A 203 -22.51 -0.12 0.63
CA SER A 203 -22.16 -0.12 -0.78
C SER A 203 -21.36 -1.38 -1.09
N GLU A 204 -21.48 -1.86 -2.32
CA GLU A 204 -20.82 -3.08 -2.80
C GLU A 204 -19.55 -2.74 -3.58
N GLN A 205 -19.22 -1.45 -3.77
CA GLN A 205 -18.21 -1.01 -4.71
C GLN A 205 -16.82 -1.59 -4.40
N PHE A 206 -16.43 -1.66 -3.12
CA PHE A 206 -15.19 -2.32 -2.73
C PHE A 206 -15.16 -3.79 -3.18
N PHE A 207 -16.23 -4.54 -2.91
CA PHE A 207 -16.32 -5.95 -3.31
C PHE A 207 -16.48 -6.13 -4.83
N GLN A 208 -17.11 -5.19 -5.53
CA GLN A 208 -17.22 -5.18 -6.99
C GLN A 208 -15.87 -4.92 -7.65
N MET A 209 -15.05 -4.03 -7.08
CA MET A 209 -13.66 -3.84 -7.48
C MET A 209 -12.88 -5.15 -7.34
N LEU A 210 -12.96 -5.79 -6.17
CA LEU A 210 -12.31 -7.10 -5.95
C LEU A 210 -12.88 -8.19 -6.85
N ARG A 211 -14.18 -8.11 -7.22
CA ARG A 211 -14.86 -9.14 -8.03
C ARG A 211 -14.14 -9.38 -9.35
N ARG A 212 -13.69 -8.32 -10.02
CA ARG A 212 -12.91 -8.42 -11.27
C ARG A 212 -11.65 -9.29 -11.09
N LYS A 213 -10.92 -9.10 -9.99
CA LYS A 213 -9.71 -9.88 -9.70
C LYS A 213 -10.05 -11.30 -9.24
N THR A 214 -11.13 -11.50 -8.48
CA THR A 214 -11.58 -12.85 -8.10
C THR A 214 -12.13 -13.65 -9.28
N ASP A 215 -12.80 -13.03 -10.24
CA ASP A 215 -13.25 -13.67 -11.49
C ASP A 215 -12.05 -14.12 -12.33
N LEU A 216 -10.99 -13.30 -12.40
CA LEU A 216 -9.72 -13.70 -12.99
C LEU A 216 -9.14 -14.91 -12.27
N LEU A 217 -9.01 -14.87 -10.93
CA LEU A 217 -8.51 -15.99 -10.14
C LEU A 217 -9.31 -17.28 -10.38
N LEU A 218 -10.65 -17.20 -10.43
CA LEU A 218 -11.52 -18.35 -10.72
C LEU A 218 -11.23 -18.96 -12.09
N SER A 219 -10.90 -18.12 -13.09
CA SER A 219 -10.54 -18.58 -14.43
C SER A 219 -9.19 -19.33 -14.51
N LEU A 220 -8.32 -19.14 -13.51
CA LEU A 220 -7.01 -19.80 -13.42
C LEU A 220 -7.07 -21.19 -12.77
N GLN A 221 -8.24 -21.61 -12.28
CA GLN A 221 -8.40 -22.93 -11.68
C GLN A 221 -8.57 -24.02 -12.74
N ASP A 222 -7.68 -25.00 -12.74
CA ASP A 222 -7.79 -26.18 -13.60
C ASP A 222 -9.09 -26.95 -13.31
N GLU A 223 -9.87 -27.20 -14.36
CA GLU A 223 -11.18 -27.84 -14.24
C GLU A 223 -11.09 -29.27 -13.72
N ARG A 224 -10.01 -29.99 -14.04
CA ARG A 224 -9.86 -31.41 -13.70
C ARG A 224 -9.33 -31.61 -12.29
N THR A 225 -8.27 -30.90 -11.93
CA THR A 225 -7.52 -31.10 -10.68
C THR A 225 -7.92 -30.13 -9.58
N GLY A 226 -8.31 -28.90 -9.95
CA GLY A 226 -8.53 -27.81 -9.00
C GLY A 226 -7.27 -27.03 -8.62
N GLY A 227 -6.10 -27.42 -9.14
CA GLY A 227 -4.87 -26.64 -9.01
C GLY A 227 -4.93 -25.33 -9.79
N ILE A 228 -4.09 -24.37 -9.41
CA ILE A 228 -4.07 -23.02 -9.96
C ILE A 228 -2.78 -22.80 -10.75
N TYR A 229 -2.90 -22.15 -11.90
CA TYR A 229 -1.75 -21.76 -12.70
C TYR A 229 -0.95 -20.63 -12.04
N ALA A 230 0.38 -20.68 -12.12
CA ALA A 230 1.25 -19.66 -11.52
C ALA A 230 1.02 -18.26 -12.12
N GLU A 231 0.83 -18.19 -13.44
CA GLU A 231 0.69 -16.93 -14.18
C GLU A 231 -0.77 -16.62 -14.54
N ALA A 232 -1.17 -15.37 -14.30
CA ALA A 232 -2.51 -14.83 -14.54
C ALA A 232 -2.70 -14.21 -15.94
N GLY A 233 -1.60 -14.01 -16.69
CA GLY A 233 -1.63 -13.38 -18.02
C GLY A 233 -2.46 -14.15 -19.05
N VAL A 234 -2.75 -13.53 -20.21
CA VAL A 234 -3.36 -14.23 -21.36
C VAL A 234 -2.24 -15.00 -22.09
N PRO A 235 -2.44 -16.28 -22.48
CA PRO A 235 -1.40 -17.02 -23.19
C PRO A 235 -1.01 -16.27 -24.47
N SER A 236 0.29 -16.08 -24.71
CA SER A 236 0.76 -15.62 -26.01
C SER A 236 0.41 -16.67 -27.07
N GLU A 237 0.23 -16.30 -28.35
CA GLU A 237 0.04 -17.28 -29.45
C GLU A 237 1.21 -18.29 -29.56
N LYS A 238 2.33 -18.01 -28.88
CA LYS A 238 3.50 -18.90 -28.76
C LYS A 238 3.43 -19.87 -27.58
N ASP A 239 2.61 -19.62 -26.58
CA ASP A 239 2.45 -20.48 -25.40
C ASP A 239 1.34 -21.49 -25.70
N GLN A 240 1.71 -22.75 -25.90
CA GLN A 240 0.69 -23.79 -25.97
C GLN A 240 0.05 -23.90 -24.59
N ALA A 241 -1.28 -24.10 -24.52
CA ALA A 241 -1.99 -24.30 -23.25
C ALA A 241 -1.44 -25.45 -22.37
N ALA A 242 -0.58 -26.31 -22.95
CA ALA A 242 0.13 -27.39 -22.27
C ALA A 242 1.36 -26.96 -21.47
N ASP A 243 1.87 -25.73 -21.65
CA ASP A 243 3.08 -25.23 -20.98
C ASP A 243 2.78 -24.46 -19.69
N ARG A 244 1.51 -24.27 -19.32
CA ARG A 244 1.16 -23.61 -18.06
C ARG A 244 1.39 -24.52 -16.87
N GLU A 245 2.28 -24.10 -15.98
CA GLU A 245 2.59 -24.82 -14.76
C GLU A 245 1.52 -24.53 -13.69
N ILE A 246 0.92 -25.61 -13.16
CA ILE A 246 0.13 -25.55 -11.93
C ILE A 246 1.11 -25.45 -10.78
N ASP A 247 0.95 -24.42 -9.96
CA ASP A 247 1.84 -24.15 -8.84
C ASP A 247 1.14 -24.37 -7.50
N ALA A 248 1.84 -25.03 -6.58
CA ALA A 248 1.31 -25.39 -5.27
C ALA A 248 1.18 -24.15 -4.37
N GLU A 249 2.07 -23.17 -4.50
CA GLU A 249 2.02 -21.94 -3.72
C GLU A 249 0.84 -21.06 -4.16
N ALA A 250 0.69 -20.83 -5.47
CA ALA A 250 -0.46 -20.16 -6.09
C ALA A 250 -1.77 -20.86 -5.72
N THR A 251 -1.80 -22.19 -5.73
CA THR A 251 -3.01 -22.94 -5.34
C THR A 251 -3.37 -22.72 -3.88
N ALA A 252 -2.38 -22.64 -2.99
CA ALA A 252 -2.61 -22.43 -1.57
C ALA A 252 -3.00 -20.98 -1.25
N ALA A 253 -2.33 -20.02 -1.86
CA ALA A 253 -2.68 -18.60 -1.80
C ALA A 253 -4.11 -18.34 -2.28
N PHE A 254 -4.49 -18.94 -3.42
CA PHE A 254 -5.86 -18.89 -3.95
C PHE A 254 -6.86 -19.48 -2.98
N ALA A 255 -6.60 -20.67 -2.42
CA ALA A 255 -7.53 -21.33 -1.51
C ALA A 255 -7.82 -20.48 -0.26
N GLY A 256 -6.79 -19.89 0.35
CA GLY A 256 -6.97 -18.98 1.50
C GLY A 256 -7.69 -17.69 1.11
N THR A 257 -7.28 -17.05 0.02
CA THR A 257 -7.86 -15.78 -0.45
C THR A 257 -9.34 -15.91 -0.78
N MET A 258 -9.71 -16.95 -1.53
CA MET A 258 -11.10 -17.17 -1.94
C MET A 258 -12.00 -17.58 -0.76
N ALA A 259 -11.45 -18.30 0.23
CA ALA A 259 -12.15 -18.59 1.47
C ALA A 259 -12.37 -17.33 2.32
N LYS A 260 -11.35 -16.46 2.45
CA LYS A 260 -11.48 -15.16 3.15
C LYS A 260 -12.50 -14.26 2.45
N TYR A 261 -12.42 -14.13 1.13
CA TYR A 261 -13.38 -13.37 0.33
C TYR A 261 -14.80 -13.88 0.55
N SER A 262 -15.02 -15.20 0.45
CA SER A 262 -16.33 -15.80 0.69
C SER A 262 -16.87 -15.47 2.08
N TYR A 263 -16.03 -15.52 3.12
CA TYR A 263 -16.45 -15.28 4.49
C TYR A 263 -16.93 -13.83 4.70
N LEU A 264 -16.25 -12.85 4.10
CA LEU A 264 -16.58 -11.43 4.23
C LEU A 264 -17.71 -11.00 3.29
N TYR A 265 -17.82 -11.62 2.11
CA TYR A 265 -18.77 -11.22 1.08
C TYR A 265 -20.14 -11.91 1.16
N GLN A 266 -20.29 -12.97 1.96
CA GLN A 266 -21.52 -13.77 2.06
C GLN A 266 -22.80 -12.98 2.41
N GLU A 267 -22.66 -11.83 3.08
CA GLU A 267 -23.79 -10.97 3.44
C GLU A 267 -24.31 -10.12 2.26
N TYR A 268 -23.53 -9.99 1.18
CA TYR A 268 -23.87 -9.21 -0.01
C TYR A 268 -24.41 -10.10 -1.14
N ASP A 269 -23.65 -11.13 -1.52
CA ASP A 269 -24.03 -12.10 -2.56
C ASP A 269 -23.59 -13.50 -2.13
N LEU A 270 -24.53 -14.20 -1.50
CA LEU A 270 -24.33 -15.54 -0.96
C LEU A 270 -24.04 -16.57 -2.05
N ASP A 271 -24.61 -16.42 -3.25
CA ASP A 271 -24.41 -17.36 -4.35
C ASP A 271 -22.97 -17.28 -4.86
N TYR A 272 -22.47 -16.07 -5.09
CA TYR A 272 -21.08 -15.86 -5.49
C TYR A 272 -20.09 -16.24 -4.38
N ALA A 273 -20.37 -15.89 -3.12
CA ALA A 273 -19.56 -16.34 -1.98
C ALA A 273 -19.44 -17.87 -1.95
N ASN A 274 -20.53 -18.60 -2.19
CA ASN A 274 -20.51 -20.06 -2.28
C ASN A 274 -19.70 -20.59 -3.47
N ILE A 275 -19.65 -19.88 -4.60
CA ILE A 275 -18.76 -20.22 -5.73
C ILE A 275 -17.31 -20.13 -5.28
N CYS A 276 -16.93 -19.02 -4.65
CA CYS A 276 -15.58 -18.80 -4.12
C CYS A 276 -15.18 -19.87 -3.10
N LEU A 277 -16.05 -20.20 -2.15
CA LEU A 277 -15.79 -21.22 -1.13
C LEU A 277 -15.63 -22.62 -1.74
N LYS A 278 -16.45 -22.98 -2.73
CA LYS A 278 -16.33 -24.27 -3.43
C LYS A 278 -15.03 -24.35 -4.22
N ALA A 279 -14.63 -23.28 -4.90
CA ALA A 279 -13.37 -23.20 -5.63
C ALA A 279 -12.17 -23.35 -4.66
N ALA A 280 -12.21 -22.66 -3.51
CA ALA A 280 -11.21 -22.79 -2.46
C ALA A 280 -11.10 -24.23 -1.93
N ALA A 281 -12.24 -24.87 -1.63
CA ALA A 281 -12.27 -26.26 -1.18
C ALA A 281 -11.77 -27.24 -2.26
N LYS A 282 -11.96 -26.94 -3.55
CA LYS A 282 -11.41 -27.74 -4.65
C LYS A 282 -9.88 -27.61 -4.74
N ALA A 283 -9.35 -26.38 -4.63
CA ALA A 283 -7.91 -26.11 -4.57
C ALA A 283 -7.26 -26.81 -3.37
N TRP A 284 -7.92 -26.81 -2.21
CA TRP A 284 -7.48 -27.58 -1.05
C TRP A 284 -7.31 -29.07 -1.34
N ARG A 285 -8.29 -29.71 -2.02
CA ARG A 285 -8.22 -31.15 -2.33
C ARG A 285 -7.03 -31.48 -3.23
N TYR A 286 -6.69 -30.58 -4.17
CA TYR A 286 -5.46 -30.71 -4.96
C TYR A 286 -4.22 -30.68 -4.07
N LEU A 287 -4.09 -29.67 -3.20
CA LEU A 287 -2.96 -29.54 -2.26
C LEU A 287 -2.84 -30.71 -1.29
N ASP A 288 -3.95 -31.28 -0.87
CA ASP A 288 -3.97 -32.44 0.02
C ASP A 288 -3.43 -33.70 -0.68
N SER A 289 -3.70 -33.83 -1.98
CA SER A 289 -3.18 -34.94 -2.80
C SER A 289 -1.65 -34.91 -2.98
N LEU A 290 -1.03 -33.73 -2.88
CA LEU A 290 0.42 -33.56 -3.02
C LEU A 290 1.21 -33.93 -1.75
N GLN A 291 0.53 -34.07 -0.58
CA GLN A 291 1.16 -34.32 0.72
C GLN A 291 2.27 -33.32 1.10
N THR A 292 2.31 -32.14 0.49
CA THR A 292 3.26 -31.07 0.83
C THR A 292 2.67 -30.18 1.93
N GLY A 293 3.51 -29.83 2.90
CA GLY A 293 3.25 -28.77 3.87
C GLY A 293 3.89 -27.47 3.38
N SER A 294 3.12 -26.40 3.30
CA SER A 294 3.60 -25.06 2.95
C SER A 294 2.86 -24.01 3.79
N ALA A 295 3.45 -22.83 3.97
CA ALA A 295 2.82 -21.73 4.70
C ALA A 295 1.46 -21.33 4.10
N GLY A 296 1.38 -21.24 2.76
CA GLY A 296 0.11 -21.04 2.06
C GLY A 296 -0.96 -22.07 2.41
N LYS A 297 -0.59 -23.33 2.66
CA LYS A 297 -1.56 -24.38 3.04
C LYS A 297 -2.10 -24.15 4.45
N PHE A 298 -1.31 -23.60 5.38
CA PHE A 298 -1.84 -23.19 6.69
C PHE A 298 -2.83 -22.02 6.56
N TYR A 299 -2.51 -21.05 5.70
CA TYR A 299 -3.43 -19.93 5.42
C TYR A 299 -4.77 -20.44 4.88
N ALA A 300 -4.72 -21.31 3.87
CA ALA A 300 -5.91 -21.96 3.32
C ALA A 300 -6.69 -22.74 4.39
N ALA A 301 -6.02 -23.52 5.24
CA ALA A 301 -6.67 -24.28 6.30
C ALA A 301 -7.39 -23.38 7.31
N ALA A 302 -6.75 -22.30 7.76
CA ALA A 302 -7.32 -21.39 8.74
C ALA A 302 -8.56 -20.67 8.18
N GLU A 303 -8.47 -20.15 6.95
CA GLU A 303 -9.58 -19.46 6.30
C GLU A 303 -10.74 -20.40 5.95
N LEU A 304 -10.44 -21.59 5.40
CA LEU A 304 -11.46 -22.61 5.11
C LEU A 304 -12.14 -23.09 6.38
N TYR A 305 -11.41 -23.31 7.47
CA TYR A 305 -12.00 -23.67 8.75
C TYR A 305 -12.94 -22.58 9.26
N ARG A 306 -12.50 -21.32 9.20
CA ARG A 306 -13.30 -20.15 9.60
C ARG A 306 -14.60 -20.06 8.82
N ALA A 307 -14.52 -20.15 7.49
CA ALA A 307 -15.65 -20.02 6.58
C ALA A 307 -16.62 -21.22 6.67
N SER A 308 -16.12 -22.45 6.63
CA SER A 308 -16.95 -23.66 6.47
C SER A 308 -17.29 -24.40 7.77
N ASN A 309 -16.49 -24.21 8.83
CA ASN A 309 -16.53 -25.02 10.06
C ASN A 309 -16.28 -26.53 9.83
N GLU A 310 -15.66 -26.94 8.71
CA GLU A 310 -15.29 -28.33 8.49
C GLU A 310 -14.04 -28.70 9.29
N ILE A 311 -14.15 -29.75 10.11
CA ILE A 311 -13.11 -30.13 11.08
C ILE A 311 -11.83 -30.65 10.41
N ILE A 312 -11.88 -31.03 9.13
CA ILE A 312 -10.70 -31.52 8.38
C ILE A 312 -9.60 -30.47 8.32
N TYR A 313 -9.97 -29.20 8.16
CA TYR A 313 -9.04 -28.08 8.08
C TYR A 313 -8.39 -27.80 9.45
N HIS A 314 -9.21 -27.85 10.51
CA HIS A 314 -8.70 -27.71 11.88
C HIS A 314 -7.76 -28.86 12.26
N ASN A 315 -8.11 -30.09 11.90
CA ASN A 315 -7.25 -31.25 12.12
C ASN A 315 -5.90 -31.11 11.42
N TYR A 316 -5.87 -30.58 10.20
CA TYR A 316 -4.60 -30.30 9.51
C TYR A 316 -3.72 -29.33 10.30
N ILE A 317 -4.29 -28.23 10.82
CA ILE A 317 -3.57 -27.25 11.64
C ILE A 317 -2.99 -27.92 12.89
N LEU A 318 -3.79 -28.72 13.61
CA LEU A 318 -3.35 -29.37 14.85
C LEU A 318 -2.30 -30.47 14.61
N GLN A 319 -2.44 -31.23 13.53
CA GLN A 319 -1.48 -32.28 13.17
C GLN A 319 -0.12 -31.72 12.76
N ASN A 320 -0.08 -30.50 12.22
CA ASN A 320 1.13 -29.86 11.72
C ASN A 320 1.50 -28.60 12.53
N GLN A 321 1.03 -28.50 13.78
CA GLN A 321 1.21 -27.29 14.62
C GLN A 321 2.67 -26.94 14.90
N GLU A 322 3.57 -27.93 14.94
CA GLU A 322 5.01 -27.70 15.12
C GLU A 322 5.58 -26.89 13.95
N PHE A 323 5.21 -27.25 12.72
CA PHE A 323 5.57 -26.48 11.53
C PHE A 323 5.00 -25.06 11.59
N LEU A 324 3.75 -24.89 12.03
CA LEU A 324 3.12 -23.58 12.17
C LEU A 324 3.86 -22.66 13.15
N LEU A 325 4.50 -23.23 14.18
CA LEU A 325 5.19 -22.49 15.23
C LEU A 325 6.67 -22.25 14.95
N GLU A 326 7.35 -23.20 14.30
CA GLU A 326 8.83 -23.19 14.17
C GLU A 326 9.33 -22.64 12.84
N GLN A 327 8.51 -22.60 11.80
CA GLN A 327 8.93 -22.12 10.48
C GLN A 327 9.16 -20.61 10.46
N GLU A 328 10.05 -20.18 9.57
CA GLU A 328 10.22 -18.76 9.29
C GLU A 328 8.88 -18.18 8.80
N GLU A 329 8.46 -17.11 9.46
CA GLU A 329 7.15 -16.54 9.24
C GLU A 329 7.14 -15.72 7.96
N ASP A 330 6.35 -16.17 6.99
CA ASP A 330 5.96 -15.39 5.82
C ASP A 330 4.55 -14.81 6.00
N PHE A 331 4.10 -14.06 5.00
CA PHE A 331 2.77 -13.46 4.98
C PHE A 331 1.64 -14.47 5.23
N TYR A 332 1.68 -15.63 4.57
CA TYR A 332 0.63 -16.62 4.67
C TYR A 332 0.61 -17.29 6.04
N LEU A 333 1.77 -17.60 6.62
CA LEU A 333 1.85 -18.16 7.95
C LEU A 333 1.33 -17.18 9.00
N LEU A 334 1.74 -15.91 8.92
CA LEU A 334 1.24 -14.85 9.80
C LEU A 334 -0.28 -14.71 9.70
N MET A 335 -0.82 -14.64 8.48
CA MET A 335 -2.26 -14.57 8.27
C MET A 335 -2.97 -15.83 8.78
N ALA A 336 -2.39 -17.02 8.64
CA ALA A 336 -2.94 -18.25 9.20
C ALA A 336 -3.06 -18.18 10.73
N LYS A 337 -1.97 -17.75 11.39
CA LYS A 337 -1.93 -17.58 12.86
C LYS A 337 -2.98 -16.58 13.32
N VAL A 338 -3.04 -15.40 12.69
CA VAL A 338 -3.99 -14.34 13.04
C VAL A 338 -5.44 -14.76 12.77
N THR A 339 -5.74 -15.36 11.62
CA THR A 339 -7.08 -15.87 11.32
C THR A 339 -7.51 -16.94 12.33
N TYR A 340 -6.61 -17.80 12.76
CA TYR A 340 -6.89 -18.80 13.80
C TYR A 340 -7.12 -18.18 15.18
N LEU A 341 -6.43 -17.08 15.52
CA LEU A 341 -6.66 -16.34 16.76
C LEU A 341 -8.00 -15.58 16.77
N LEU A 342 -8.40 -15.03 15.62
CA LEU A 342 -9.59 -14.16 15.51
C LEU A 342 -10.89 -14.92 15.16
N THR A 343 -10.80 -16.21 14.85
CA THR A 343 -11.98 -16.99 14.48
C THR A 343 -12.95 -17.17 15.66
N ARG A 344 -14.25 -17.07 15.39
CA ARG A 344 -15.31 -17.37 16.36
C ARG A 344 -15.59 -18.88 16.51
N ARG A 345 -14.86 -19.72 15.76
CA ARG A 345 -14.98 -21.17 15.81
C ARG A 345 -14.26 -21.74 17.03
N LYS A 346 -14.51 -23.01 17.34
CA LYS A 346 -13.79 -23.69 18.42
C LYS A 346 -12.33 -23.83 18.04
N VAL A 347 -11.43 -23.42 18.93
CA VAL A 347 -9.98 -23.48 18.73
C VAL A 347 -9.33 -24.26 19.87
N ASP A 348 -8.09 -24.67 19.64
CA ASP A 348 -7.22 -25.22 20.68
C ASP A 348 -6.57 -24.06 21.47
N HIS A 349 -6.87 -23.99 22.77
CA HIS A 349 -6.46 -22.87 23.61
C HIS A 349 -4.96 -22.84 23.89
N ASP A 350 -4.29 -24.00 23.93
CA ASP A 350 -2.85 -24.06 24.14
C ASP A 350 -2.09 -23.53 22.92
N LEU A 351 -2.53 -23.94 21.73
CA LEU A 351 -2.02 -23.39 20.48
C LEU A 351 -2.27 -21.87 20.40
N CYS A 352 -3.48 -21.39 20.70
CA CYS A 352 -3.75 -19.95 20.74
C CYS A 352 -2.81 -19.20 21.70
N GLY A 353 -2.55 -19.75 22.89
CA GLY A 353 -1.62 -19.17 23.86
C GLY A 353 -0.20 -19.02 23.30
N ARG A 354 0.30 -20.05 22.61
CA ARG A 354 1.62 -19.99 21.96
C ARG A 354 1.65 -19.02 20.78
N LEU A 355 0.59 -18.98 19.97
CA LEU A 355 0.49 -18.08 18.82
C LEU A 355 0.45 -16.60 19.21
N ILE A 356 -0.34 -16.24 20.23
CA ILE A 356 -0.38 -14.85 20.70
C ILE A 356 0.94 -14.43 21.35
N GLU A 357 1.60 -15.32 22.09
CA GLU A 357 2.91 -15.04 22.67
C GLU A 357 3.97 -14.77 21.59
N ASP A 358 4.00 -15.58 20.52
CA ASP A 358 4.89 -15.40 19.38
C ASP A 358 4.64 -14.08 18.64
N LEU A 359 3.38 -13.77 18.35
CA LEU A 359 2.97 -12.53 17.69
C LEU A 359 3.39 -11.30 18.50
N MET A 360 3.13 -11.30 19.80
CA MET A 360 3.47 -10.18 20.69
C MET A 360 4.98 -10.01 20.84
N ARG A 361 5.72 -11.12 21.02
CA ARG A 361 7.19 -11.06 21.12
C ARG A 361 7.81 -10.48 19.85
N GLY A 362 7.32 -10.90 18.67
CA GLY A 362 7.77 -10.34 17.39
C GLY A 362 7.52 -8.83 17.28
N ALA A 363 6.32 -8.37 17.69
CA ALA A 363 5.99 -6.94 17.68
C ALA A 363 6.85 -6.13 18.68
N GLU A 364 7.10 -6.66 19.88
CA GLU A 364 7.96 -6.04 20.88
C GLU A 364 9.41 -5.91 20.41
N ASP A 365 9.97 -6.96 19.79
CA ASP A 365 11.34 -6.93 19.28
C ASP A 365 11.50 -5.87 18.18
N ILE A 366 10.54 -5.78 17.25
CA ILE A 366 10.53 -4.74 16.21
C ILE A 366 10.39 -3.35 16.83
N ALA A 367 9.43 -3.16 17.75
CA ALA A 367 9.19 -1.87 18.37
C ALA A 367 10.41 -1.37 19.15
N LYS A 368 11.08 -2.26 19.89
CA LYS A 368 12.31 -1.95 20.61
C LYS A 368 13.44 -1.55 19.66
N ALA A 369 13.63 -2.30 18.58
CA ALA A 369 14.70 -2.03 17.62
C ALA A 369 14.49 -0.72 16.83
N SER A 370 13.25 -0.31 16.57
CA SER A 370 12.95 0.93 15.86
C SER A 370 13.28 2.19 16.65
N ARG A 371 13.28 2.15 17.99
CA ARG A 371 13.58 3.30 18.86
C ARG A 371 15.03 3.80 18.73
N ASP A 372 15.94 2.91 18.36
CA ASP A 372 17.37 3.23 18.25
C ASP A 372 17.74 3.77 16.85
N GLY A 373 16.78 3.83 15.93
CA GLY A 373 17.00 4.30 14.57
C GLY A 373 17.00 5.83 14.45
N ILE A 374 17.93 6.38 13.67
CA ILE A 374 18.03 7.83 13.38
C ILE A 374 16.70 8.42 12.85
N PHE A 375 16.00 7.69 11.99
CA PHE A 375 14.70 8.14 11.46
C PHE A 375 13.52 7.50 12.18
N LEU A 376 13.77 6.97 13.39
CA LEU A 376 12.83 6.19 14.20
C LEU A 376 12.38 4.90 13.48
N VAL A 377 13.27 4.36 12.64
CA VAL A 377 13.12 3.08 11.94
C VAL A 377 14.42 2.28 12.06
N GLN A 378 14.30 0.98 12.28
CA GLN A 378 15.46 0.08 12.40
C GLN A 378 16.10 -0.21 11.03
N ASN A 379 15.27 -0.56 10.04
CA ASN A 379 15.69 -0.96 8.71
C ASN A 379 15.22 0.07 7.70
N LYS A 380 16.04 0.31 6.68
CA LYS A 380 15.81 1.32 5.62
C LYS A 380 15.27 0.71 4.34
N LYS A 381 15.21 -0.63 4.25
CA LYS A 381 14.65 -1.33 3.10
C LYS A 381 13.13 -1.37 3.18
N THR A 382 12.47 -0.90 2.13
CA THR A 382 11.01 -0.73 2.06
C THR A 382 10.25 -2.03 2.32
N ASP A 383 10.67 -3.14 1.73
CA ASP A 383 10.06 -4.46 1.90
C ASP A 383 10.09 -4.92 3.37
N VAL A 384 11.22 -4.73 4.05
CA VAL A 384 11.38 -5.07 5.47
C VAL A 384 10.53 -4.17 6.35
N ILE A 385 10.45 -2.87 6.04
CA ILE A 385 9.60 -1.93 6.78
C ILE A 385 8.14 -2.36 6.67
N LEU A 386 7.64 -2.58 5.45
CA LEU A 386 6.24 -2.97 5.23
C LEU A 386 5.91 -4.29 5.93
N TRP A 387 6.82 -5.27 5.89
CA TRP A 387 6.66 -6.54 6.59
C TRP A 387 6.58 -6.37 8.10
N ASN A 388 7.55 -5.68 8.68
CA ASN A 388 7.62 -5.44 10.12
C ASN A 388 6.38 -4.69 10.62
N MET A 389 5.94 -3.67 9.88
CA MET A 389 4.75 -2.90 10.27
C MET A 389 3.47 -3.69 10.10
N THR A 390 3.39 -4.62 9.14
CA THR A 390 2.27 -5.56 9.04
C THR A 390 2.17 -6.42 10.30
N ARG A 391 3.30 -6.97 10.78
CA ARG A 391 3.32 -7.75 12.04
C ARG A 391 2.86 -6.93 13.23
N ILE A 392 3.38 -5.70 13.37
CA ILE A 392 2.98 -4.79 14.45
C ILE A 392 1.49 -4.43 14.35
N ALA A 393 0.97 -4.14 13.16
CA ALA A 393 -0.44 -3.77 12.96
C ALA A 393 -1.40 -4.90 13.34
N LEU A 394 -1.05 -6.15 13.00
CA LEU A 394 -1.84 -7.33 13.37
C LEU A 394 -1.75 -7.64 14.88
N ALA A 395 -0.57 -7.43 15.48
CA ALA A 395 -0.41 -7.52 16.93
C ALA A 395 -1.23 -6.44 17.67
N ASN A 396 -1.22 -5.20 17.17
CA ASN A 396 -2.02 -4.10 17.71
C ASN A 396 -3.52 -4.38 17.65
N TYR A 397 -4.00 -5.01 16.56
CA TYR A 397 -5.40 -5.43 16.46
C TYR A 397 -5.76 -6.49 17.50
N ALA A 398 -4.86 -7.43 17.78
CA ALA A 398 -5.08 -8.46 18.80
C ALA A 398 -5.01 -7.90 20.23
N ILE A 399 -4.04 -7.02 20.50
CA ILE A 399 -3.83 -6.35 21.79
C ILE A 399 -3.43 -4.90 21.51
N MET A 400 -4.37 -3.98 21.73
CA MET A 400 -4.19 -2.55 21.49
C MET A 400 -3.02 -1.98 22.32
N ASN A 401 -2.07 -1.32 21.64
CA ASN A 401 -0.91 -0.70 22.24
C ASN A 401 -0.48 0.56 21.46
N PHE A 402 -0.65 1.74 22.08
CA PHE A 402 -0.32 3.04 21.48
C PHE A 402 1.14 3.16 21.00
N GLU A 403 2.09 2.44 21.62
CA GLU A 403 3.49 2.43 21.19
C GLU A 403 3.66 1.75 19.82
N TYR A 404 2.84 0.73 19.53
CA TYR A 404 2.86 0.04 18.24
C TYR A 404 2.41 0.97 17.12
N VAL A 405 1.34 1.73 17.36
CA VAL A 405 0.87 2.71 16.37
C VAL A 405 1.91 3.78 16.13
N THR A 406 2.59 4.26 17.18
CA THR A 406 3.71 5.20 17.05
C THR A 406 4.84 4.64 16.17
N VAL A 407 5.18 3.36 16.30
CA VAL A 407 6.21 2.71 15.46
C VAL A 407 5.75 2.58 14.00
N ILE A 408 4.47 2.25 13.77
CA ILE A 408 3.86 2.21 12.43
C ILE A 408 3.91 3.60 11.79
N GLU A 409 3.44 4.62 12.51
CA GLU A 409 3.41 5.99 12.03
C GLU A 409 4.80 6.51 11.66
N ASN A 410 5.79 6.28 12.53
CA ASN A 410 7.18 6.66 12.26
C ASN A 410 7.74 5.98 10.99
N SER A 411 7.37 4.71 10.76
CA SER A 411 7.76 3.96 9.58
C SER A 411 7.07 4.47 8.31
N VAL A 412 5.80 4.83 8.40
CA VAL A 412 5.07 5.47 7.29
C VAL A 412 5.68 6.84 6.97
N HIS A 413 6.00 7.66 7.98
CA HIS A 413 6.67 8.94 7.78
C HIS A 413 8.02 8.76 7.07
N TYR A 414 8.79 7.72 7.41
CA TYR A 414 10.02 7.38 6.72
C TYR A 414 9.79 7.08 5.23
N LEU A 415 8.79 6.25 4.91
CA LEU A 415 8.42 5.92 3.53
C LEU A 415 7.89 7.15 2.74
N MET A 416 7.35 8.15 3.43
CA MET A 416 6.74 9.35 2.86
C MET A 416 7.64 10.59 2.84
N GLY A 417 8.93 10.46 3.11
CA GLY A 417 9.91 11.55 2.92
C GLY A 417 10.76 11.89 4.14
N ARG A 418 10.40 11.38 5.33
CA ARG A 418 11.20 11.57 6.55
C ARG A 418 12.37 10.56 6.59
N ASN A 419 13.21 10.61 5.57
CA ASN A 419 14.36 9.73 5.36
C ASN A 419 15.58 10.52 4.86
N GLU A 420 16.71 9.85 4.72
CA GLU A 420 17.99 10.43 4.31
C GLU A 420 17.94 11.20 3.01
N LYS A 421 16.99 10.85 2.13
CA LYS A 421 16.89 11.37 0.78
C LYS A 421 15.86 12.48 0.64
N ALA A 422 15.06 12.77 1.67
CA ALA A 422 13.91 13.65 1.57
C ALA A 422 12.91 13.19 0.49
N GLU A 423 12.81 11.88 0.23
CA GLU A 423 12.09 11.34 -0.93
C GLU A 423 10.96 10.40 -0.52
N MET A 424 9.83 10.48 -1.20
CA MET A 424 8.78 9.46 -1.09
C MET A 424 9.27 8.16 -1.73
N LEU A 425 9.50 7.12 -0.92
CA LEU A 425 10.07 5.84 -1.38
C LEU A 425 9.07 4.99 -2.18
N LEU A 426 7.77 5.18 -1.93
CA LEU A 426 6.67 4.48 -2.60
C LEU A 426 5.84 5.43 -3.47
N ARG A 427 6.50 6.18 -4.36
CA ARG A 427 5.79 7.11 -5.28
C ARG A 427 4.99 6.38 -6.36
N ASN A 428 5.54 5.29 -6.93
CA ASN A 428 4.88 4.46 -7.93
C ASN A 428 5.02 2.97 -7.55
N PRO A 429 4.32 2.52 -6.48
CA PRO A 429 4.41 1.15 -6.01
C PRO A 429 3.76 0.17 -7.00
N GLY A 430 4.13 -1.11 -6.91
CA GLY A 430 3.31 -2.19 -7.45
C GLY A 430 2.06 -2.44 -6.60
N ASP A 431 1.09 -3.20 -7.10
CA ASP A 431 -0.22 -3.46 -6.46
C ASP A 431 -0.05 -3.99 -5.03
N ARG A 432 0.90 -4.91 -4.83
CA ARG A 432 1.20 -5.50 -3.52
C ARG A 432 1.69 -4.47 -2.51
N GLU A 433 2.61 -3.59 -2.93
CA GLU A 433 3.16 -2.54 -2.06
C GLU A 433 2.09 -1.48 -1.75
N ALA A 434 1.27 -1.13 -2.74
CA ALA A 434 0.13 -0.24 -2.57
C ALA A 434 -0.87 -0.81 -1.55
N ALA A 435 -1.22 -2.09 -1.64
CA ALA A 435 -2.14 -2.75 -0.71
C ALA A 435 -1.58 -2.83 0.72
N ARG A 436 -0.28 -3.14 0.86
CA ARG A 436 0.41 -3.09 2.16
C ARG A 436 0.38 -1.69 2.77
N MET A 437 0.65 -0.66 1.97
CA MET A 437 0.57 0.72 2.44
C MET A 437 -0.85 1.12 2.83
N LEU A 438 -1.87 0.75 2.05
CA LEU A 438 -3.27 1.01 2.39
C LEU A 438 -3.66 0.37 3.72
N PHE A 439 -3.17 -0.84 4.00
CA PHE A 439 -3.37 -1.48 5.31
C PHE A 439 -2.78 -0.63 6.44
N LEU A 440 -1.53 -0.16 6.31
CA LEU A 440 -0.89 0.68 7.34
C LEU A 440 -1.58 2.05 7.51
N LEU A 441 -1.98 2.69 6.41
CA LEU A 441 -2.73 3.95 6.46
C LEU A 441 -4.10 3.77 7.12
N SER A 442 -4.75 2.63 6.91
CA SER A 442 -6.02 2.30 7.58
C SER A 442 -5.85 2.18 9.09
N VAL A 443 -4.74 1.62 9.57
CA VAL A 443 -4.40 1.56 11.01
C VAL A 443 -4.26 2.97 11.59
N MET A 444 -3.54 3.85 10.89
CA MET A 444 -3.30 5.22 11.35
C MET A 444 -4.59 6.06 11.40
N GLU A 445 -5.46 5.88 10.40
CA GLU A 445 -6.76 6.55 10.33
C GLU A 445 -7.69 6.09 11.47
N GLU A 446 -7.72 4.78 11.76
CA GLU A 446 -8.53 4.25 12.87
C GLU A 446 -8.03 4.77 14.23
N GLU A 447 -6.71 4.79 14.44
CA GLU A 447 -6.15 5.31 15.68
C GLU A 447 -6.53 6.78 15.90
N ARG A 448 -6.47 7.60 14.85
CA ARG A 448 -6.92 8.99 14.92
C ARG A 448 -8.35 9.09 15.43
N ARG A 449 -9.25 8.25 14.91
CA ARG A 449 -10.67 8.23 15.33
C ARG A 449 -10.80 7.87 16.80
N ILE A 450 -10.05 6.87 17.28
CA ILE A 450 -10.04 6.49 18.71
C ILE A 450 -9.58 7.67 19.59
N ILE A 451 -8.53 8.39 19.19
CA ILE A 451 -8.04 9.57 19.91
C ILE A 451 -9.04 10.74 19.84
N GLU A 452 -9.77 10.88 18.73
CA GLU A 452 -10.83 11.88 18.60
C GLU A 452 -12.00 11.58 19.53
N ASP A 453 -12.52 10.36 19.51
CA ASP A 453 -13.68 9.93 20.30
C ASP A 453 -13.39 9.98 21.81
N SER A 454 -12.20 9.55 22.23
CA SER A 454 -11.80 9.59 23.66
C SER A 454 -11.69 10.99 24.25
N ASN A 455 -11.50 12.04 23.44
CA ASN A 455 -11.50 13.41 23.92
C ASN A 455 -12.90 14.03 23.98
N VAL A 456 -13.86 13.52 23.21
CA VAL A 456 -15.26 14.00 23.26
C VAL A 456 -15.90 13.64 24.62
N ASP A 457 -15.60 12.44 25.14
CA ASP A 457 -16.11 11.99 26.44
C ASP A 457 -15.58 12.80 27.63
N VAL A 458 -14.46 13.54 27.46
CA VAL A 458 -13.86 14.37 28.53
C VAL A 458 -14.41 15.80 28.52
N GLU A 459 -14.94 16.28 27.40
CA GLU A 459 -15.57 17.61 27.31
C GLU A 459 -17.05 17.61 27.71
N GLU A 460 -17.69 16.43 27.83
CA GLU A 460 -19.09 16.28 28.26
C GLU A 460 -19.29 16.00 29.78
N GLU A 461 -18.21 15.89 30.58
CA GLU A 461 -18.25 15.85 32.06
C GLU A 461 -17.81 17.17 32.71
#